data_AF-A0A7W1MUZ1-F1
#
_entry.id   AF-A0A7W1MUZ1-F1
#
_cell.length_a   1.000
_cell.length_b   1.000
_cell.length_c   1.000
_cell.angle_alpha   90.00
_cell.angle_beta   90.00
_cell.angle_gamma   90.00
#
_symmetry.space_group_name_H-M   'P 1'
#
loop_
_entity.id
_entity.type
_entity.pdbx_description
1 polymer ?
#
loop_
_entity_poly.entity_id
_entity_poly.type
_entity_poly.pdbx_seq_one_letter_code
_entity_poly.pdbx_strand_id
1 'polypeptide(L)' 'MSPDLVIRDDDGKVNTVRYEAVNAMLLNEFLKERRKVQILGETVAQQQKQIETLTAGLQKVSNQIHLIKPAPQLVTNDE' A
#
# COMPACT_ATOMS: atom_id res chain seq x y z
N MET A 1 -24.66 4.41 -6.73
CA MET A 1 -25.70 3.56 -7.35
C MET A 1 -26.56 4.46 -8.21
N SER A 2 -26.66 4.20 -9.51
CA SER A 2 -27.40 5.08 -10.43
C SER A 2 -28.91 4.92 -10.23
N PRO A 3 -29.70 6.00 -10.10
CA PRO A 3 -31.16 5.94 -9.93
C PRO A 3 -31.91 5.24 -11.09
N ASP A 4 -31.31 5.22 -12.29
CA ASP A 4 -31.87 4.62 -13.51
C ASP A 4 -32.00 3.09 -13.49
N LEU A 5 -31.49 2.42 -12.45
CA LEU A 5 -31.56 0.97 -12.31
C LEU A 5 -32.92 0.47 -11.79
N VAL A 6 -33.81 1.40 -11.43
CA VAL A 6 -35.08 1.14 -10.78
C VAL A 6 -36.21 1.24 -11.80
N ILE A 7 -36.81 0.10 -12.17
CA ILE A 7 -38.07 0.09 -12.92
C ILE A 7 -39.21 0.28 -11.91
N ARG A 8 -40.04 1.30 -12.12
CA ARG A 8 -41.29 1.50 -11.40
C ARG A 8 -42.43 0.95 -12.23
N ASP A 9 -43.42 0.38 -11.57
CA ASP A 9 -44.72 0.07 -12.19
C ASP A 9 -45.54 1.36 -12.41
N ASP A 10 -46.69 1.22 -13.06
CA ASP A 10 -47.60 2.32 -13.40
C ASP A 10 -48.13 3.08 -12.15
N ASP A 11 -48.04 2.47 -10.96
CA ASP A 11 -48.40 3.07 -9.66
C ASP A 11 -47.20 3.75 -8.96
N GLY A 12 -46.04 3.82 -9.62
CA GLY A 12 -44.83 4.45 -9.09
C GLY A 12 -44.09 3.63 -8.03
N LYS A 13 -44.49 2.38 -7.79
CA LYS A 13 -43.84 1.46 -6.85
C LYS A 13 -42.69 0.72 -7.54
N VAL A 14 -41.57 0.59 -6.81
CA VAL A 14 -40.35 -0.06 -7.31
C VAL A 14 -40.61 -1.56 -7.40
N ASN A 15 -40.69 -2.11 -8.61
CA ASN A 15 -41.12 -3.49 -8.78
C ASN A 15 -40.02 -4.45 -9.24
N THR A 16 -38.86 -3.97 -9.73
CA THR A 16 -37.66 -4.82 -9.88
C THR A 16 -36.42 -4.00 -10.26
N VAL A 17 -35.25 -4.39 -9.74
CA VAL A 17 -33.95 -3.89 -10.22
C VAL A 17 -33.52 -4.75 -11.41
N ARG A 18 -33.05 -4.15 -12.52
CA ARG A 18 -32.53 -4.92 -13.68
C ARG A 18 -31.27 -5.68 -13.28
N TYR A 19 -31.39 -6.97 -12.97
CA TYR A 19 -30.27 -7.84 -12.58
C TYR A 19 -29.10 -7.77 -13.56
N GLU A 20 -29.35 -7.70 -14.87
CA GLU A 20 -28.29 -7.59 -15.87
C GLU A 20 -27.50 -6.27 -15.76
N ALA A 21 -28.18 -5.16 -15.47
CA ALA A 21 -27.55 -3.86 -15.31
C ALA A 21 -26.77 -3.76 -13.98
N VAL A 22 -27.25 -4.41 -12.93
CA VAL A 22 -26.52 -4.55 -11.65
C VAL A 22 -25.30 -5.46 -11.81
N ASN A 23 -25.41 -6.55 -12.57
CA ASN A 23 -24.30 -7.48 -12.82
C ASN A 23 -23.17 -6.79 -13.59
N ALA A 24 -23.50 -6.01 -14.63
CA ALA A 24 -22.50 -5.23 -15.36
C ALA A 24 -21.84 -4.16 -14.47
N MET A 25 -22.62 -3.48 -13.62
CA MET A 25 -22.08 -2.52 -12.66
C MET A 25 -21.15 -3.20 -11.64
N LEU A 26 -21.56 -4.34 -11.07
CA LEU A 26 -20.79 -5.08 -10.09
C LEU A 26 -19.49 -5.64 -10.69
N LEU A 27 -19.55 -6.14 -11.94
CA LEU A 27 -18.36 -6.58 -12.66
C LEU A 27 -17.37 -5.43 -12.88
N ASN A 28 -17.88 -4.25 -13.27
CA ASN A 28 -17.03 -3.06 -13.43
C ASN A 28 -16.38 -2.64 -12.11
N GLU A 29 -17.13 -2.62 -11.01
CA GLU A 29 -16.57 -2.31 -9.69
C GLU A 29 -15.56 -3.37 -9.24
N PHE A 30 -15.84 -4.66 -9.46
CA PHE A 30 -14.90 -5.74 -9.16
C PHE A 30 -13.59 -5.61 -9.95
N LEU A 31 -13.67 -5.28 -11.25
CA LEU A 31 -12.49 -5.06 -12.09
C LEU A 31 -11.68 -3.84 -11.65
N LYS A 32 -12.35 -2.75 -11.23
CA LYS A 32 -11.69 -1.56 -10.68
C LYS A 32 -10.96 -1.89 -9.38
N GLU A 33 -11.63 -2.57 -8.44
CA GLU A 33 -11.02 -2.95 -7.16
C GLU A 33 -9.84 -3.90 -7.36
N ARG A 34 -9.96 -4.90 -8.24
CA ARG A 34 -8.84 -5.79 -8.57
C ARG A 34 -7.63 -5.01 -9.11
N ARG A 35 -7.85 -4.02 -9.98
CA ARG A 35 -6.79 -3.15 -10.50
C ARG A 35 -6.13 -2.34 -9.38
N LYS A 36 -6.93 -1.76 -8.47
CA LYS A 36 -6.39 -1.01 -7.31
C LYS A 36 -5.52 -1.91 -6.42
N VAL A 37 -5.98 -3.13 -6.13
CA VAL A 37 -5.23 -4.11 -5.32
C VAL A 37 -3.92 -4.50 -6.01
N GLN A 38 -3.92 -4.69 -7.33
CA GLN A 38 -2.70 -4.97 -8.08
C GLN A 38 -1.68 -3.82 -7.98
N ILE A 39 -2.12 -2.58 -8.22
CA ILE A 39 -1.25 -1.38 -8.13
C ILE A 39 -0.71 -1.21 -6.71
N LEU A 40 -1.54 -1.45 -5.70
CA LEU A 40 -1.12 -1.41 -4.31
C LEU A 40 -0.04 -2.47 -4.03
N GLY A 41 -0.22 -3.70 -4.53
CA GLY A 41 0.78 -4.76 -4.42
C GLY A 41 2.12 -4.40 -5.05
N GLU A 42 2.11 -3.82 -6.25
CA GLU A 42 3.32 -3.32 -6.93
C GLU A 42 4.02 -2.21 -6.12
N THR A 43 3.24 -1.29 -5.56
CA THR A 43 3.75 -0.18 -4.74
C THR A 43 4.39 -0.69 -3.46
N VAL A 44 3.75 -1.65 -2.77
CA VAL A 44 4.27 -2.27 -1.55
C VAL A 44 5.58 -3.01 -1.84
N ALA A 45 5.67 -3.75 -2.95
CA ALA A 45 6.91 -4.42 -3.35
C ALA A 45 8.05 -3.42 -3.61
N GLN A 46 7.76 -2.30 -4.27
CA GLN A 46 8.75 -1.25 -4.50
C GLN A 46 9.21 -0.61 -3.18
N GLN A 47 8.27 -0.30 -2.29
CA GLN A 47 8.57 0.27 -0.97
C GLN A 47 9.42 -0.69 -0.12
N GLN A 48 9.11 -1.99 -0.14
CA GLN A 48 9.89 -3.00 0.58
C GLN A 48 11.36 -3.01 0.13
N LYS A 49 11.60 -2.97 -1.19
CA LYS A 49 12.96 -2.88 -1.74
C LYS A 49 13.70 -1.60 -1.33
N GLN A 50 12.98 -0.47 -1.29
CA GLN A 50 13.56 0.81 -0.85
C GLN A 50 13.94 0.76 0.63
N ILE A 51 13.07 0.19 1.47
CA ILE A 51 13.33 0.00 2.91
C ILE A 51 14.57 -0.86 3.11
N GLU A 52 14.67 -2.01 2.43
CA GLU A 52 15.85 -2.89 2.52
C GLU A 52 17.15 -2.16 2.15
N THR A 53 17.11 -1.38 1.07
CA THR A 53 18.27 -0.58 0.61
C THR A 53 18.67 0.46 1.66
N LEU A 54 17.69 1.17 2.23
CA LEU A 54 17.93 2.18 3.26
C LEU A 54 18.47 1.55 4.56
N THR A 55 17.91 0.41 4.98
CA THR A 55 18.37 -0.34 6.15
C THR A 55 19.83 -0.78 5.98
N ALA A 56 20.19 -1.32 4.82
CA ALA A 56 21.59 -1.68 4.53
C ALA A 56 22.53 -0.46 4.54
N GLY A 57 22.09 0.67 3.97
CA GLY A 57 22.82 1.93 4.02
C GLY A 57 23.05 2.42 5.46
N LEU A 58 22.02 2.38 6.30
CA LEU A 58 22.12 2.77 7.71
C LEU A 58 23.06 1.85 8.50
N GLN A 59 23.01 0.53 8.28
CA GLN A 59 23.95 -0.41 8.90
C GLN A 59 25.40 -0.09 8.52
N LYS A 60 25.65 0.21 7.25
CA LYS A 60 26.99 0.58 6.77
C LYS A 60 27.50 1.85 7.46
N VAL A 61 26.68 2.90 7.53
CA VAL A 61 27.05 4.15 8.20
C VAL A 61 27.30 3.92 9.70
N SER A 62 26.44 3.14 10.37
CA SER A 62 26.61 2.79 11.78
C SER A 62 27.94 2.09 12.04
N ASN A 63 28.30 1.10 11.20
CA ASN A 63 29.56 0.38 11.30
C ASN A 63 30.77 1.30 11.09
N GLN A 64 30.70 2.23 10.15
CA GLN A 64 31.77 3.21 9.92
C GLN A 64 31.98 4.12 11.13
N ILE A 65 30.90 4.63 11.73
CA ILE A 65 30.98 5.45 12.94
C ILE A 65 31.59 4.67 14.11
N HIS A 66 31.20 3.40 14.27
CA HIS A 66 31.76 2.56 15.34
C HIS A 66 33.26 2.31 15.14
N LEU A 67 33.71 2.13 13.89
CA LEU A 67 35.12 1.94 13.55
C LEU A 67 35.96 3.22 13.77
N ILE A 68 35.35 4.41 13.63
CA ILE A 68 36.03 5.71 13.78
C ILE A 68 36.18 6.10 15.25
N LYS A 69 35.34 5.59 16.17
CA LYS A 69 35.54 5.81 17.61
C LYS A 69 36.73 4.98 18.09
N PRO A 70 37.89 5.58 18.42
CA PRO A 70 38.96 4.83 19.05
C PRO A 70 38.50 4.43 20.46
N ALA A 71 38.91 3.25 20.92
CA ALA A 71 38.84 2.88 22.33
C ALA A 71 39.43 4.04 23.18
N PRO A 72 38.90 4.31 24.39
CA PRO A 72 39.48 5.32 25.26
C PRO A 72 40.97 5.00 25.40
N GLN A 73 41.84 5.86 24.87
CA GLN A 73 43.26 5.77 25.15
C GLN A 73 43.36 5.96 26.66
N LEU A 74 43.60 4.86 27.38
CA LEU A 74 43.99 4.92 28.78
C LEU A 74 45.29 5.72 28.80
N VAL A 75 45.15 7.01 29.10
CA VAL A 75 46.28 7.83 29.52
C VAL A 75 46.66 7.26 30.88
N THR A 76 47.57 6.29 30.88
CA THR A 76 48.33 5.93 32.07
C THR A 76 49.28 7.11 32.31
N ASN A 77 48.80 8.07 33.10
CA ASN A 77 49.69 9.02 33.75
C ASN A 77 50.38 8.22 34.86
N ASP A 78 51.59 7.76 34.57
CA ASP A 78 52.54 7.37 35.61
C ASP A 78 53.28 8.65 36.07
N GLU A 79 53.32 8.77 37.41
CA GLU A 79 54.05 9.74 38.27
C GLU A 79 53.48 11.17 38.44
#